data_AF-A0A354MAC7-F1
#
_entry.id   AF-A0A354MAC7-F1
#
_cell.length_a   1.000
_cell.length_b   1.000
_cell.length_c   1.000
_cell.angle_alpha   90.00
_cell.angle_beta   90.00
_cell.angle_gamma   90.00
#
_symmetry.space_group_name_H-M   'P 1'
#
loop_
_entity.id
_entity.type
_entity.pdbx_description
1 polymer ?
#
loop_
_entity_poly.entity_id
_entity_poly.type
_entity_poly.pdbx_seq_one_letter_code
_entity_poly.pdbx_strand_id
1 'polypeptide(L)'
;MYLDFSDYVFYGGDLEKAAFDRFSYRAERLIETNTFSKLAGVDYNDIPEEVKHCAFELTEYIAENFINGSVSEKTSESNDGYSVSYENKNAAREISDIIYTYLSGTDLLYGGVTG
;
A
#
# COMPACT_ATOMS: atom_id res chain seq x y z
N MET A 1 -1.51 -6.71 -10.79
CA MET A 1 -1.33 -5.28 -10.51
C MET A 1 -2.69 -4.65 -10.27
N TYR A 2 -2.95 -4.19 -9.04
CA TYR A 2 -4.23 -3.56 -8.69
C TYR A 2 -4.35 -2.09 -9.12
N LEU A 3 -3.28 -1.51 -9.65
CA LEU A 3 -3.27 -0.15 -10.19
C LEU A 3 -2.41 -0.12 -11.46
N ASP A 4 -2.97 0.34 -12.57
CA ASP A 4 -2.21 0.61 -13.79
C ASP A 4 -1.58 2.00 -13.73
N PHE A 5 -0.50 2.20 -14.47
CA PHE A 5 0.19 3.50 -14.50
C PHE A 5 -0.69 4.62 -15.06
N SER A 6 -1.57 4.32 -16.02
CA SER A 6 -2.51 5.32 -16.56
C SER A 6 -3.49 5.79 -15.48
N ASP A 7 -4.06 4.86 -14.71
CA ASP A 7 -4.98 5.17 -13.61
C ASP A 7 -4.25 5.88 -12.47
N TYR A 8 -3.01 5.50 -12.17
CA TYR A 8 -2.14 6.18 -11.20
C TYR A 8 -1.93 7.66 -11.54
N VAL A 9 -1.57 7.98 -12.79
CA VAL A 9 -1.41 9.37 -13.25
C VAL A 9 -2.76 10.10 -13.24
N PHE A 10 -3.84 9.42 -13.61
CA PHE A 10 -5.19 9.99 -13.56
C PHE A 10 -5.62 10.37 -12.13
N TYR A 11 -5.23 9.58 -11.13
CA TYR A 11 -5.45 9.88 -9.71
C TYR A 11 -4.53 10.97 -9.15
N GLY A 12 -3.56 11.46 -9.94
CA GLY A 12 -2.69 12.58 -9.59
C GLY A 12 -1.26 12.17 -9.20
N GLY A 13 -0.87 10.92 -9.44
CA GLY A 13 0.47 10.44 -9.15
C GLY A 13 1.55 11.03 -10.07
N ASP A 14 2.73 11.31 -9.50
CA ASP A 14 3.85 11.97 -10.21
C ASP A 14 5.10 11.09 -10.37
N LEU A 15 5.11 9.88 -9.81
CA LEU A 15 6.26 8.98 -9.87
C LEU A 15 6.64 8.61 -11.32
N GLU A 16 7.94 8.56 -11.58
CA GLU A 16 8.47 7.95 -12.80
C GLU A 16 8.06 6.47 -12.89
N LYS A 17 7.84 5.97 -14.11
CA LYS A 17 7.32 4.61 -14.34
C LYS A 17 8.09 3.52 -13.60
N ALA A 18 9.42 3.60 -13.55
CA ALA A 18 10.25 2.62 -12.85
C ALA A 18 10.07 2.65 -11.33
N ALA A 19 9.85 3.85 -10.74
CA ALA A 19 9.56 4.01 -9.33
C ALA A 19 8.14 3.53 -9.01
N PHE A 20 7.17 3.92 -9.84
CA PHE A 20 5.80 3.42 -9.79
C PHE A 20 5.78 1.90 -9.78
N ASP A 21 6.32 1.23 -10.80
CA ASP A 21 6.28 -0.24 -10.95
C ASP A 21 6.82 -0.95 -9.71
N ARG A 22 7.88 -0.40 -9.11
CA ARG A 22 8.49 -0.95 -7.91
C ARG A 22 7.60 -0.81 -6.68
N PHE A 23 7.03 0.36 -6.45
CA PHE A 23 6.29 0.66 -5.22
C PHE A 23 4.86 0.14 -5.25
N SER A 24 4.19 0.25 -6.38
CA SER A 24 2.87 -0.32 -6.62
C SER A 24 2.87 -1.85 -6.57
N TYR A 25 3.94 -2.53 -7.02
CA TYR A 25 4.09 -3.96 -6.78
C TYR A 25 4.14 -4.30 -5.29
N ARG A 26 4.82 -3.48 -4.48
CA ARG A 26 4.85 -3.67 -3.01
C ARG A 26 3.47 -3.40 -2.38
N ALA A 27 2.78 -2.34 -2.82
CA ALA A 27 1.42 -2.03 -2.39
C ALA A 27 0.48 -3.19 -2.68
N GLU A 28 0.55 -3.79 -3.88
CA GLU A 28 -0.23 -4.98 -4.24
C GLU A 28 -0.01 -6.12 -3.25
N ARG A 29 1.24 -6.46 -2.91
CA ARG A 29 1.52 -7.57 -1.99
C ARG A 29 0.97 -7.30 -0.59
N LEU A 30 0.96 -6.05 -0.14
CA LEU A 30 0.35 -5.66 1.14
C LEU A 30 -1.17 -5.82 1.10
N ILE A 31 -1.83 -5.37 0.02
CA ILE A 31 -3.27 -5.54 -0.17
C ILE A 31 -3.62 -7.02 -0.29
N GLU A 32 -2.90 -7.81 -1.09
CA GLU A 32 -3.11 -9.25 -1.23
C GLU A 32 -3.07 -9.96 0.12
N THR A 33 -2.06 -9.63 0.94
CA THR A 33 -1.89 -10.25 2.25
C THR A 33 -3.05 -9.91 3.19
N ASN A 34 -3.54 -8.66 3.18
CA ASN A 34 -4.64 -8.22 4.03
C ASN A 34 -6.03 -8.65 3.52
N THR A 35 -6.17 -8.93 2.23
CA THR A 35 -7.41 -9.40 1.61
C THR A 35 -7.47 -10.92 1.50
N PHE A 36 -6.53 -11.65 2.13
CA PHE A 36 -6.44 -13.11 2.09
C PHE A 36 -6.41 -13.67 0.65
N SER A 37 -5.75 -12.95 -0.27
CA SER A 37 -5.67 -13.30 -1.68
C SER A 37 -7.03 -13.46 -2.38
N LYS A 38 -8.12 -12.86 -1.86
CA LYS A 38 -9.45 -12.89 -2.49
C LYS A 38 -9.49 -12.27 -3.89
N LEU A 39 -8.56 -11.35 -4.15
CA LEU A 39 -8.40 -10.66 -5.42
C LEU A 39 -7.35 -11.33 -6.33
N ALA A 40 -6.84 -12.50 -5.95
CA ALA A 40 -5.85 -13.20 -6.76
C ALA A 40 -6.50 -13.74 -8.05
N GLY A 41 -5.92 -13.38 -9.19
CA GLY A 41 -6.41 -13.80 -10.51
C GLY A 41 -7.64 -13.05 -11.01
N VAL A 42 -8.10 -12.00 -10.30
CA VAL A 42 -9.15 -11.10 -10.79
C VAL A 42 -8.57 -10.20 -11.88
N ASP A 43 -9.29 -10.07 -13.00
CA ASP A 43 -8.94 -9.17 -14.09
C ASP A 43 -8.96 -7.71 -13.63
N TYR A 44 -8.07 -6.88 -14.20
CA TYR A 44 -7.93 -5.48 -13.78
C TYR A 44 -9.23 -4.67 -13.84
N ASN A 45 -10.08 -4.96 -14.84
CA ASN A 45 -11.36 -4.28 -15.03
C ASN A 45 -12.39 -4.65 -13.95
N ASP A 46 -12.21 -5.78 -13.28
CA ASP A 46 -13.08 -6.28 -12.22
C ASP A 46 -12.52 -5.97 -10.82
N ILE A 47 -11.34 -5.31 -10.74
CA ILE A 47 -10.80 -4.80 -9.47
C ILE A 47 -11.67 -3.63 -9.00
N PRO A 48 -12.22 -3.70 -7.76
CA PRO A 48 -13.04 -2.62 -7.21
C PRO A 48 -12.28 -1.28 -7.17
N GLU A 49 -13.02 -0.18 -7.34
CA GLU A 49 -12.44 1.17 -7.32
C GLU A 49 -11.78 1.48 -5.97
N GLU A 50 -12.36 1.00 -4.87
CA GLU A 50 -11.79 1.10 -3.53
C GLU A 50 -10.39 0.47 -3.42
N VAL A 51 -10.16 -0.64 -4.13
CA VAL A 51 -8.86 -1.32 -4.17
C VAL A 51 -7.87 -0.52 -4.98
N LYS A 52 -8.30 0.09 -6.10
CA LYS A 52 -7.44 0.96 -6.91
C LYS A 52 -6.98 2.19 -6.14
N HIS A 53 -7.89 2.84 -5.39
CA HIS A 53 -7.55 3.97 -4.52
C HIS A 53 -6.64 3.56 -3.35
N CYS A 54 -6.90 2.40 -2.74
CA CYS A 54 -6.01 1.84 -1.71
C CYS A 54 -4.60 1.60 -2.26
N ALA A 55 -4.49 1.03 -3.46
CA ALA A 55 -3.22 0.80 -4.13
C ALA A 55 -2.50 2.10 -4.47
N PHE A 56 -3.23 3.15 -4.87
CA PHE A 56 -2.68 4.47 -5.13
C PHE A 56 -2.04 5.07 -3.88
N GLU A 57 -2.80 5.20 -2.79
CA GLU A 57 -2.31 5.78 -1.54
C GLU A 57 -1.16 4.98 -0.92
N LEU A 58 -1.23 3.64 -0.96
CA LEU A 58 -0.11 2.81 -0.51
C LEU A 58 1.13 3.01 -1.38
N THR A 59 0.98 3.20 -2.70
CA THR A 59 2.11 3.43 -3.59
C THR A 59 2.82 4.72 -3.23
N GLU A 60 2.07 5.81 -3.04
CA GLU A 60 2.61 7.11 -2.64
C GLU A 60 3.26 7.03 -1.26
N TYR A 61 2.54 6.48 -0.26
CA TYR A 61 3.06 6.31 1.09
C TYR A 61 4.38 5.54 1.11
N ILE A 62 4.44 4.42 0.37
CA ILE A 62 5.67 3.63 0.26
C ILE A 62 6.77 4.46 -0.40
N ALA A 63 6.48 5.19 -1.48
CA ALA A 63 7.47 5.97 -2.20
C ALA A 63 8.06 7.11 -1.34
N GLU A 64 7.20 7.83 -0.60
CA GLU A 64 7.61 8.94 0.27
C GLU A 64 8.46 8.48 1.45
N ASN A 65 8.14 7.30 1.98
CA ASN A 65 8.77 6.69 3.15
C ASN A 65 9.82 5.63 2.76
N PHE A 66 10.17 5.49 1.48
CA PHE A 66 11.20 4.52 1.08
C PHE A 66 12.60 5.06 1.35
N ILE A 67 13.20 4.68 2.48
CA ILE A 67 14.55 5.10 2.87
C ILE A 67 15.46 3.86 2.97
N ASN A 68 16.61 3.92 2.29
CA ASN A 68 17.69 2.94 2.40
C ASN A 68 17.29 1.45 2.19
N GLY A 69 16.28 1.17 1.37
CA GLY A 69 15.85 -0.20 1.06
C GLY A 69 14.56 -0.66 1.75
N SER A 70 14.08 0.09 2.74
CA SER A 70 12.91 -0.23 3.57
C SER A 70 11.93 0.94 3.64
N VAL A 71 10.68 0.66 4.02
CA VAL A 71 9.70 1.71 4.32
C VAL A 71 9.94 2.17 5.77
N SER A 72 10.34 3.41 5.94
CA SER A 72 10.63 4.08 7.21
C SER A 72 10.06 5.50 7.14
N GLU A 73 9.39 5.95 8.20
CA GLU A 73 8.89 7.33 8.25
C GLU A 73 10.04 8.34 8.03
N LYS A 74 9.84 9.35 7.16
CA LYS A 74 10.82 10.44 6.96
C LYS A 74 10.92 11.30 8.22
N THR A 75 11.83 10.95 9.12
CA THR A 75 12.31 11.87 10.15
C THR A 75 13.27 12.86 9.50
N SER A 76 12.74 14.02 9.07
CA SER A 76 13.60 15.20 8.95
C SER A 76 14.10 15.47 10.37
N GLU A 77 15.41 15.27 10.58
CA GLU A 77 16.15 15.38 11.85
C GLU A 77 16.08 14.16 12.80
N SER A 78 17.10 13.29 12.76
CA SER A 78 17.94 13.02 13.95
C SER A 78 19.09 12.03 13.70
N ASN A 79 20.28 12.44 14.11
CA ASN A 79 21.56 11.72 14.10
C ASN A 79 21.79 10.93 15.42
N ASP A 80 20.76 10.37 16.04
CA ASP A 80 20.92 9.85 17.40
C ASP A 80 20.10 8.57 17.59
N GLY A 81 20.75 7.42 17.35
CA GLY A 81 20.53 6.11 18.00
C GLY A 81 19.10 5.63 18.27
N TYR A 82 18.08 6.21 17.64
CA TYR A 82 16.69 5.96 17.94
C TYR A 82 16.21 4.78 17.10
N SER A 83 15.53 3.88 17.79
CA SER A 83 15.39 2.48 17.41
C SER A 83 14.63 2.29 16.11
N VAL A 84 15.29 1.71 15.10
CA VAL A 84 14.71 1.19 13.84
C VAL A 84 13.42 0.38 14.09
N SER A 85 13.30 -0.27 15.25
CA SER A 85 12.11 -1.01 15.68
C SER A 85 10.86 -0.16 15.95
N TYR A 86 10.99 1.12 16.29
CA TYR A 86 9.86 2.02 16.55
C TYR A 86 9.31 2.57 15.22
N GLU A 87 10.20 3.02 14.34
CA GLU A 87 9.85 3.51 12.99
C GLU A 87 9.11 2.44 12.17
N ASN A 88 9.55 1.18 12.27
CA ASN A 88 8.91 0.06 11.56
C ASN A 88 7.49 -0.24 12.09
N LYS A 89 7.24 -0.06 13.40
CA LYS A 89 5.91 -0.27 14.00
C LYS A 89 4.91 0.80 13.57
N ASN A 90 5.33 2.05 13.46
CA ASN A 90 4.47 3.12 12.98
C ASN A 90 4.16 2.93 11.49
N ALA A 91 5.17 2.62 10.66
CA ALA A 91 4.95 2.33 9.24
C ALA A 91 3.96 1.18 9.03
N ALA A 92 4.05 0.11 9.83
CA ALA A 92 3.08 -0.99 9.79
C ALA A 92 1.66 -0.55 10.19
N ARG A 93 1.54 0.39 11.13
CA ARG A 93 0.26 0.96 11.55
C ARG A 93 -0.35 1.83 10.45
N GLU A 94 0.41 2.76 9.88
CA GLU A 94 -0.06 3.63 8.79
C GLU A 94 -0.51 2.82 7.57
N ILE A 95 0.28 1.80 7.18
CA ILE A 95 -0.10 0.86 6.12
C ILE A 95 -1.44 0.18 6.43
N SER A 96 -1.62 -0.29 7.68
CA SER A 96 -2.88 -0.88 8.11
C SER A 96 -4.01 0.14 8.02
N ASP A 97 -3.82 1.36 8.55
CA ASP A 97 -4.86 2.40 8.57
C ASP A 97 -5.28 2.81 7.15
N ILE A 98 -4.36 2.91 6.19
CA ILE A 98 -4.68 3.11 4.76
C ILE A 98 -5.55 1.96 4.25
N ILE A 99 -5.15 0.71 4.48
CA ILE A 99 -5.90 -0.47 4.02
C ILE A 99 -7.32 -0.49 4.61
N TYR A 100 -7.47 -0.25 5.91
CA TYR A 100 -8.79 -0.21 6.55
C TYR A 100 -9.63 0.98 6.09
N THR A 101 -9.03 2.14 5.83
CA THR A 101 -9.75 3.33 5.33
C THR A 101 -10.48 3.03 4.03
N TYR A 102 -9.81 2.34 3.09
CA TYR A 102 -10.40 2.02 1.79
C TYR A 102 -11.19 0.72 1.77
N LEU A 103 -10.75 -0.32 2.50
CA LEU A 103 -11.30 -1.67 2.35
C LEU A 103 -12.25 -2.10 3.48
N SER A 104 -12.38 -1.34 4.58
CA SER A 104 -13.28 -1.71 5.70
C SER A 104 -14.76 -1.77 5.33
N GLY A 105 -15.18 -1.00 4.33
CA GLY A 105 -16.53 -1.04 3.77
C GLY A 105 -16.78 -2.21 2.82
N THR A 106 -15.76 -3.02 2.54
CA THR A 106 -15.81 -4.14 1.60
C THR A 106 -15.77 -5.47 2.35
N ASP A 107 -16.27 -6.53 1.71
CA ASP A 107 -16.16 -7.90 2.24
C ASP A 107 -14.73 -8.48 2.12
N LEU A 108 -13.75 -7.69 1.66
CA LEU A 108 -12.40 -8.16 1.37
C LEU A 108 -11.58 -8.42 2.64
N LEU A 109 -11.70 -7.55 3.65
CA LEU A 109 -10.95 -7.68 4.92
C LEU A 109 -11.51 -8.76 5.86
N TYR A 110 -12.72 -9.27 5.61
CA TYR A 110 -13.34 -10.26 6.47
C TYR A 110 -12.81 -11.68 6.18
N GLY A 111 -11.90 -12.18 7.01
CA GLY A 111 -11.27 -13.50 6.82
C GLY A 111 -12.18 -14.71 7.00
N GLY A 112 -13.45 -14.51 7.39
CA GLY A 112 -14.40 -15.59 7.67
C GLY A 112 -14.02 -16.38 8.92
N VAL A 113 -14.74 -16.21 10.02
CA VAL A 113 -14.89 -17.33 10.98
C VAL A 113 -15.82 -18.34 10.33
N THR A 114 -15.27 -19.41 9.75
CA THR A 114 -16.04 -20.63 9.50
C THR A 114 -16.46 -21.18 10.85
N GLY A 115 -17.71 -20.91 11.26
CA GLY A 115 -18.38 -21.58 12.38
C GLY A 115 -18.86 -22.97 11.97
#